data_AF-A0A6L3AMH2-F1
#
_entry.id   AF-A0A6L3AMH2-F1
#
_cell.length_a   1.000
_cell.length_b   1.000
_cell.length_c   1.000
_cell.angle_alpha   90.00
_cell.angle_beta   90.00
_cell.angle_gamma   90.00
#
_symmetry.space_group_name_H-M   'P 1'
#
loop_
_entity.id
_entity.type
_entity.pdbx_description
1 polymer ?
#
loop_
_entity_poly.entity_id
_entity_poly.type
_entity_poly.pdbx_seq_one_letter_code
_entity_poly.pdbx_strand_id
1 'polypeptide(L)'
;MKRYNSYYVTVKMTQGRINKGLIAIPVSLSKWFPDHNGIIKVYLDDSTDLEIKKYSSYNSSTRECRIYGMREWFEKNRIENDDEIVIQIIDQNNFKYKLIRESNFIIKTQQIQNKFDNSIDEQEALQHLDEIVNWTRTKEEIVKLSEFHRLIRQTSTIGERKRTIRRKASAKESAPPSVKVLLNRIYSGHCQICDFWFLKKDKNPYFETHHINPEKDDYIQNLLAVCGNCHNQFRYSNVRQEFKEGWISKVFFNDRVFEVNQIVFKQKFEEAAKKIFI
;
A
#
# COMPACT_ATOMS: atom_id res chain seq x y z
N MET A 1 9.60 4.75 22.79
CA MET A 1 8.82 5.76 22.05
C MET A 1 8.16 5.09 20.85
N LYS A 2 6.88 4.68 20.94
CA LYS A 2 6.17 4.03 19.82
C LYS A 2 5.89 5.07 18.74
N ARG A 3 6.65 5.06 17.64
CA ARG A 3 6.35 5.83 16.44
C ARG A 3 5.13 5.16 15.78
N TYR A 4 3.96 5.77 15.93
CA TYR A 4 2.80 5.41 15.12
C TYR A 4 3.16 5.79 13.68
N ASN A 5 3.51 4.79 12.87
CA ASN A 5 3.95 4.95 11.47
C ASN A 5 2.79 4.77 10.47
N SER A 6 1.54 4.77 10.95
CA SER A 6 0.35 4.94 10.11
C SER A 6 -0.06 6.40 10.19
N TYR A 7 -0.32 7.04 9.05
CA TYR A 7 -0.76 8.45 8.97
C TYR A 7 -2.28 8.60 9.05
N TYR A 8 -2.97 7.47 9.15
CA TYR A 8 -4.36 7.43 9.55
C TYR A 8 -4.57 6.44 10.69
N VAL A 9 -5.65 6.65 11.41
CA VAL A 9 -6.11 5.81 12.51
C VAL A 9 -7.60 5.63 12.36
N THR A 10 -8.10 4.48 12.78
CA THR A 10 -9.53 4.25 12.85
C THR A 10 -10.04 4.44 14.27
N VAL A 11 -11.26 4.96 14.37
CA VAL A 11 -11.98 5.10 15.63
C VAL A 11 -13.34 4.48 15.49
N LYS A 12 -13.61 3.49 16.34
CA LYS A 12 -14.88 2.79 16.40
C LYS A 12 -15.99 3.67 17.01
N MET A 13 -17.15 3.67 16.35
CA MET A 13 -18.35 4.38 16.76
C MET A 13 -19.23 3.52 17.65
N THR A 14 -19.92 4.17 18.57
CA THR A 14 -20.92 3.54 19.43
C THR A 14 -22.24 4.27 19.32
N GLN A 15 -23.36 3.58 19.53
CA GLN A 15 -24.69 4.19 19.44
C GLN A 15 -24.83 5.45 20.31
N GLY A 16 -24.27 5.43 21.52
CA GLY A 16 -24.28 6.59 22.41
C GLY A 16 -23.52 7.81 21.86
N ARG A 17 -22.43 7.60 21.12
CA ARG A 17 -21.64 8.66 20.46
C ARG A 17 -22.37 9.21 19.24
N ILE A 18 -23.00 8.33 18.45
CA ILE A 18 -23.81 8.68 17.28
C ILE A 18 -25.00 9.56 17.72
N ASN A 19 -25.77 9.13 18.72
CA ASN A 19 -26.91 9.90 19.25
C ASN A 19 -26.50 11.30 19.73
N LYS A 20 -25.32 11.41 20.34
CA LYS A 20 -24.73 12.67 20.81
C LYS A 20 -24.11 13.51 19.69
N GLY A 21 -23.96 12.98 18.47
CA GLY A 21 -23.35 13.68 17.34
C GLY A 21 -21.89 14.03 17.59
N LEU A 22 -21.12 13.12 18.22
CA LEU A 22 -19.70 13.33 18.52
C LEU A 22 -18.86 12.10 18.18
N ILE A 23 -17.59 12.33 17.85
CA ILE A 23 -16.56 11.29 17.77
C ILE A 23 -15.73 11.39 19.05
N ALA A 24 -15.47 10.25 19.68
CA ALA A 24 -14.63 10.20 20.86
C ALA A 24 -13.35 9.40 20.57
N ILE A 25 -12.22 10.08 20.75
CA ILE A 25 -10.91 9.63 20.34
C ILE A 25 -10.22 8.93 21.52
N PRO A 26 -9.74 7.68 21.33
CA PRO A 26 -8.98 6.95 22.35
C PRO A 26 -7.77 7.72 22.88
N VAL A 27 -7.45 7.50 24.17
CA VAL A 27 -6.33 8.15 24.87
C VAL A 27 -4.98 7.88 24.19
N SER A 28 -4.83 6.69 23.59
CA SER A 28 -3.64 6.31 22.81
C SER A 28 -3.35 7.26 21.64
N LEU A 29 -4.38 7.95 21.15
CA LEU A 29 -4.30 8.90 20.03
C LEU A 29 -4.31 10.35 20.49
N SER A 30 -4.35 10.64 21.80
CA SER A 30 -4.41 12.00 22.34
C SER A 30 -3.32 12.93 21.79
N LYS A 31 -2.11 12.40 21.58
CA LYS A 31 -0.96 13.15 21.02
C LYS A 31 -1.16 13.63 19.57
N TRP A 32 -2.15 13.09 18.86
CA TRP A 32 -2.48 13.51 17.50
C TRP A 32 -3.33 14.77 17.48
N PHE A 33 -3.91 15.15 18.62
CA PHE A 33 -4.89 16.23 18.74
C PHE A 33 -4.38 17.33 19.68
N PRO A 34 -5.02 18.52 19.71
CA PRO A 34 -4.69 19.57 20.66
C PRO A 34 -4.76 19.08 22.11
N ASP A 35 -3.86 19.59 22.94
CA ASP A 35 -3.84 19.32 24.39
C ASP A 35 -4.79 20.22 25.20
N HIS A 36 -5.49 21.13 24.52
CA HIS A 36 -6.43 22.10 25.07
C HIS A 36 -7.79 22.03 24.36
N ASN A 37 -8.83 22.57 25.00
CA ASN A 37 -10.15 22.68 24.40
C ASN A 37 -10.15 23.81 23.38
N GLY A 38 -10.90 23.66 22.29
CA GLY A 38 -10.95 24.69 21.26
C GLY A 38 -11.68 24.23 20.02
N ILE A 39 -11.09 24.53 18.87
CA ILE A 39 -11.60 24.15 17.57
C ILE A 39 -10.54 23.39 16.79
N ILE A 40 -11.02 22.48 15.93
CA ILE A 40 -10.20 21.81 14.91
C ILE A 40 -10.83 22.04 13.55
N LYS A 41 -10.03 21.86 12.50
CA LYS A 41 -10.47 21.99 11.11
C LYS A 41 -10.55 20.60 10.50
N VAL A 42 -11.68 20.27 9.87
CA VAL A 42 -11.91 18.93 9.30
C VAL A 42 -12.40 19.02 7.86
N TYR A 43 -11.85 18.16 7.00
CA TYR A 43 -12.49 17.77 5.75
C TYR A 43 -13.32 16.51 6.02
N LEU A 44 -14.55 16.49 5.53
CA LEU A 44 -15.46 15.35 5.66
C LEU A 44 -15.57 14.63 4.33
N ASP A 45 -15.26 13.33 4.33
CA ASP A 45 -15.16 12.49 3.14
C ASP A 45 -14.29 13.15 2.06
N ASP A 46 -14.72 13.19 0.80
CA ASP A 46 -13.98 13.82 -0.31
C ASP A 46 -14.31 15.30 -0.50
N SER A 47 -14.96 15.93 0.47
CA SER A 47 -15.24 17.37 0.41
C SER A 47 -13.97 18.21 0.43
N THR A 48 -13.95 19.25 -0.42
CA THR A 48 -12.94 20.32 -0.38
C THR A 48 -13.29 21.41 0.63
N ASP A 49 -14.48 21.36 1.22
CA ASP A 49 -14.96 22.35 2.17
C ASP A 49 -14.38 22.06 3.56
N LEU A 50 -13.75 23.09 4.12
CA LEU A 50 -13.13 22.99 5.42
C LEU A 50 -14.15 23.36 6.50
N GLU A 51 -14.52 22.39 7.33
CA GLU A 51 -15.44 22.60 8.43
C GLU A 51 -14.69 22.86 9.75
N ILE A 52 -15.27 23.71 10.59
CA ILE A 52 -14.77 23.97 11.94
C ILE A 52 -15.60 23.15 12.92
N LYS A 53 -14.94 22.30 13.72
CA LYS A 53 -15.58 21.48 14.74
C LYS A 53 -15.07 21.86 16.12
N LYS A 54 -15.98 21.94 17.08
CA LYS A 54 -15.62 22.09 18.50
C LYS A 54 -14.89 20.84 18.97
N TYR A 55 -13.85 21.03 19.76
CA TYR A 55 -13.00 19.97 20.28
C TYR A 55 -12.80 20.10 21.79
N SER A 56 -12.86 18.96 22.50
CA SER A 56 -12.40 18.86 23.88
C SER A 56 -11.19 17.95 23.98
N SER A 57 -10.17 18.38 24.71
CA SER A 57 -8.95 17.64 24.95
C SER A 57 -9.12 16.54 26.01
N TYR A 58 -8.14 15.64 26.08
CA TYR A 58 -8.05 14.66 27.16
C TYR A 58 -7.94 15.30 28.56
N ASN A 59 -7.38 16.50 28.66
CA ASN A 59 -7.22 17.21 29.93
C ASN A 59 -8.54 17.80 30.47
N SER A 60 -9.64 17.67 29.72
CA SER A 60 -10.97 18.06 30.16
C SER A 60 -11.53 17.12 31.22
N SER A 61 -12.65 17.53 31.84
CA SER A 61 -13.36 16.74 32.86
C SER A 61 -13.78 15.35 32.38
N THR A 62 -13.91 15.16 31.06
CA THR A 62 -14.37 13.90 30.47
C THR A 62 -13.24 12.89 30.25
N ARG A 63 -11.97 13.28 30.44
CA ARG A 63 -10.78 12.45 30.20
C ARG A 63 -10.85 11.69 28.87
N GLU A 64 -11.32 12.38 27.84
CA GLU A 64 -11.55 11.81 26.51
C GLU A 64 -11.49 12.95 25.50
N CYS A 65 -10.72 12.75 24.43
CA CYS A 65 -10.66 13.68 23.33
C CYS A 65 -11.98 13.57 22.53
N ARG A 66 -12.70 14.67 22.27
CA ARG A 66 -13.99 14.61 21.56
C ARG A 66 -14.10 15.66 20.48
N ILE A 67 -14.63 15.24 19.32
CA ILE A 67 -14.98 16.10 18.20
C ILE A 67 -16.50 16.20 18.16
N TYR A 68 -17.04 17.40 18.28
CA TYR A 68 -18.48 17.64 18.34
C TYR A 68 -19.03 18.14 17.00
N GLY A 69 -20.36 18.09 16.85
CA GLY A 69 -21.03 18.66 15.67
C GLY A 69 -20.98 17.73 14.46
N MET A 70 -21.05 16.42 14.70
CA MET A 70 -20.93 15.39 13.68
C MET A 70 -22.28 14.79 13.26
N ARG A 71 -23.39 15.22 13.86
CA ARG A 71 -24.72 14.61 13.65
C ARG A 71 -25.15 14.59 12.18
N GLU A 72 -25.12 15.74 11.53
CA GLU A 72 -25.50 15.87 10.11
C GLU A 72 -24.63 14.98 9.20
N TRP A 73 -23.32 14.93 9.49
CA TRP A 73 -22.39 14.07 8.75
C TRP A 73 -22.67 12.58 8.98
N PHE A 74 -23.00 12.18 10.22
CA PHE A 74 -23.38 10.81 10.55
C PHE A 74 -24.66 10.38 9.83
N GLU A 75 -25.67 11.25 9.80
CA GLU A 75 -26.94 10.99 9.10
C GLU A 75 -26.71 10.86 7.59
N LYS A 76 -25.96 11.80 6.99
CA LYS A 76 -25.60 11.78 5.57
C LYS A 76 -24.85 10.50 5.18
N ASN A 77 -23.90 10.05 6.01
CA ASN A 77 -23.09 8.86 5.76
C ASN A 77 -23.70 7.56 6.30
N ARG A 78 -24.91 7.62 6.90
CA ARG A 78 -25.58 6.47 7.52
C ARG A 78 -24.65 5.72 8.47
N ILE A 79 -24.00 6.45 9.36
CA ILE A 79 -23.07 5.87 10.34
C ILE A 79 -23.86 5.04 11.36
N GLU A 80 -23.49 3.78 11.50
CA GLU A 80 -24.14 2.82 12.40
C GLU A 80 -23.25 2.46 13.60
N ASN A 81 -23.84 1.80 14.60
CA ASN A 81 -23.07 1.26 15.72
C ASN A 81 -22.00 0.28 15.19
N ASP A 82 -20.80 0.35 15.78
CA ASP A 82 -19.62 -0.42 15.38
C ASP A 82 -18.96 -0.04 14.05
N ASP A 83 -19.49 0.93 13.29
CA ASP A 83 -18.75 1.53 12.18
C ASP A 83 -17.44 2.17 12.66
N GLU A 84 -16.42 2.17 11.80
CA GLU A 84 -15.19 2.90 12.05
C GLU A 84 -15.07 4.18 11.21
N ILE A 85 -14.40 5.17 11.79
CA ILE A 85 -14.05 6.42 11.11
C ILE A 85 -12.53 6.48 10.97
N VAL A 86 -12.09 6.62 9.73
CA VAL A 86 -10.69 6.91 9.39
C VAL A 86 -10.42 8.38 9.65
N ILE A 87 -9.37 8.65 10.41
CA ILE A 87 -8.86 9.98 10.72
C ILE A 87 -7.48 10.12 10.13
N GLN A 88 -7.31 11.05 9.20
CA GLN A 88 -6.02 11.36 8.61
C GLN A 88 -5.54 12.73 9.09
N ILE A 89 -4.26 12.83 9.45
CA ILE A 89 -3.64 14.13 9.75
C ILE A 89 -3.30 14.82 8.43
N ILE A 90 -3.85 16.02 8.22
CA ILE A 90 -3.52 16.88 7.07
C ILE A 90 -2.45 17.89 7.44
N ASP A 91 -2.61 18.55 8.59
CA ASP A 91 -1.64 19.48 9.15
C ASP A 91 -1.80 19.50 10.68
N GLN A 92 -0.84 18.90 11.38
CA GLN A 92 -0.88 18.80 12.83
C GLN A 92 -0.69 20.16 13.52
N ASN A 93 0.12 21.06 12.95
CA ASN A 93 0.41 22.37 13.54
C ASN A 93 -0.82 23.28 13.51
N ASN A 94 -1.66 23.13 12.49
CA ASN A 94 -2.90 23.88 12.32
C ASN A 94 -4.16 23.07 12.68
N PHE A 95 -3.99 21.93 13.36
CA PHE A 95 -5.07 21.03 13.80
C PHE A 95 -6.09 20.71 12.70
N LYS A 96 -5.56 20.33 11.53
CA LYS A 96 -6.32 20.03 10.33
C LYS A 96 -6.33 18.53 10.05
N TYR A 97 -7.52 17.95 9.91
CA TYR A 97 -7.74 16.52 9.74
C TYR A 97 -8.68 16.23 8.57
N LYS A 98 -8.65 14.99 8.08
CA LYS A 98 -9.68 14.44 7.17
C LYS A 98 -10.38 13.29 7.88
N LEU A 99 -11.70 13.30 7.89
CA LEU A 99 -12.54 12.27 8.50
C LEU A 99 -13.32 11.56 7.40
N ILE A 100 -13.25 10.24 7.36
CA ILE A 100 -13.87 9.43 6.31
C ILE A 100 -14.50 8.21 6.98
N ARG A 101 -15.71 7.82 6.58
CA ARG A 101 -16.25 6.50 6.97
C ARG A 101 -15.32 5.40 6.43
N GLU A 102 -14.94 4.44 7.26
CA GLU A 102 -13.96 3.42 6.86
C GLU A 102 -14.41 2.64 5.61
N SER A 103 -15.69 2.27 5.51
CA SER A 103 -16.22 1.60 4.31
C SER A 103 -15.95 2.40 3.03
N ASN A 104 -16.15 3.72 3.07
CA ASN A 104 -15.93 4.61 1.93
C ASN A 104 -14.43 4.71 1.63
N PHE A 105 -13.60 4.74 2.69
CA PHE A 105 -12.15 4.71 2.56
C PHE A 105 -11.65 3.45 1.87
N ILE A 106 -12.16 2.28 2.27
CA ILE A 106 -11.82 0.98 1.68
C ILE A 106 -12.27 0.93 0.21
N ILE A 107 -13.53 1.27 -0.08
CA ILE A 107 -14.07 1.26 -1.45
C ILE A 107 -13.23 2.14 -2.37
N LYS A 108 -12.91 3.37 -1.94
CA LYS A 108 -12.08 4.29 -2.73
C LYS A 108 -10.67 3.75 -2.93
N THR A 109 -10.07 3.16 -1.89
CA THR A 109 -8.74 2.53 -1.99
C THR A 109 -8.75 1.40 -3.01
N GLN A 110 -9.77 0.53 -2.99
CA GLN A 110 -9.93 -0.55 -3.96
C GLN A 110 -10.12 -0.03 -5.39
N GLN A 111 -10.86 1.07 -5.58
CA GLN A 111 -11.00 1.70 -6.89
C GLN A 111 -9.65 2.17 -7.43
N ILE A 112 -8.84 2.83 -6.62
CA ILE A 112 -7.51 3.30 -7.03
C ILE A 112 -6.58 2.11 -7.30
N GLN A 113 -6.62 1.07 -6.46
CA GLN A 113 -5.85 -0.17 -6.66
C GLN A 113 -6.24 -0.88 -7.95
N ASN A 114 -7.54 -0.95 -8.28
CA ASN A 114 -7.98 -1.53 -9.54
C ASN A 114 -7.47 -0.75 -10.74
N LYS A 115 -7.43 0.59 -10.67
CA LYS A 115 -6.82 1.41 -11.72
C LYS A 115 -5.32 1.16 -11.84
N PHE A 116 -4.62 1.07 -10.71
CA PHE A 116 -3.21 0.71 -10.66
C PHE A 116 -2.93 -0.64 -11.34
N ASP A 117 -3.69 -1.68 -10.98
CA ASP A 117 -3.51 -3.03 -11.51
C ASP A 117 -3.75 -3.10 -13.04
N ASN A 118 -4.66 -2.27 -13.55
CA ASN A 118 -5.03 -2.23 -14.97
C ASN A 118 -4.33 -1.11 -15.76
N SER A 119 -3.27 -0.51 -15.23
CA SER A 119 -2.52 0.54 -15.94
C SER A 119 -1.95 0.04 -17.27
N ILE A 120 -2.06 0.86 -18.30
CA ILE A 120 -1.63 0.55 -19.67
C ILE A 120 -0.11 0.70 -19.85
N ASP A 121 0.53 1.54 -19.03
CA ASP A 121 1.97 1.78 -19.05
C ASP A 121 2.54 2.13 -17.66
N GLU A 122 3.87 2.21 -17.58
CA GLU A 122 4.60 2.45 -16.31
C GLU A 122 4.39 3.87 -15.77
N GLN A 123 4.07 4.83 -16.62
CA GLN A 123 3.82 6.22 -16.20
C GLN A 123 2.45 6.33 -15.51
N GLU A 124 1.42 5.72 -16.09
CA GLU A 124 0.08 5.64 -15.50
C GLU A 124 0.12 4.83 -14.19
N ALA A 125 0.82 3.69 -14.18
CA ALA A 125 1.00 2.89 -12.97
C ALA A 125 1.67 3.71 -11.85
N LEU A 126 2.67 4.54 -12.19
CA LEU A 126 3.30 5.41 -11.21
C LEU A 126 2.31 6.46 -10.66
N GLN A 127 1.51 7.08 -11.53
CA GLN A 127 0.49 8.06 -11.11
C GLN A 127 -0.54 7.44 -10.17
N HIS A 128 -1.02 6.23 -10.46
CA HIS A 128 -1.97 5.56 -9.57
C HIS A 128 -1.33 5.12 -8.26
N LEU A 129 -0.05 4.71 -8.26
CA LEU A 129 0.67 4.44 -7.00
C LEU A 129 0.78 5.71 -6.14
N ASP A 130 1.12 6.84 -6.75
CA ASP A 130 1.15 8.15 -6.09
C ASP A 130 -0.26 8.56 -5.59
N GLU A 131 -1.32 8.22 -6.33
CA GLU A 131 -2.70 8.41 -5.89
C GLU A 131 -2.99 7.61 -4.60
N ILE A 132 -2.54 6.34 -4.50
CA ILE A 132 -2.69 5.53 -3.28
C ILE A 132 -1.91 6.17 -2.12
N VAL A 133 -0.68 6.61 -2.35
CA VAL A 133 0.16 7.30 -1.36
C VAL A 133 -0.54 8.54 -0.80
N ASN A 134 -1.05 9.38 -1.69
CA ASN A 134 -1.74 10.61 -1.31
C ASN A 134 -3.09 10.34 -0.63
N TRP A 135 -3.85 9.37 -1.14
CA TRP A 135 -5.13 8.96 -0.60
C TRP A 135 -5.01 8.41 0.82
N THR A 136 -4.09 7.47 1.03
CA THR A 136 -3.84 6.84 2.34
C THR A 136 -3.03 7.72 3.29
N ARG A 137 -2.49 8.85 2.78
CA ARG A 137 -1.55 9.75 3.47
C ARG A 137 -0.31 9.04 4.01
N THR A 138 0.00 7.85 3.51
CA THR A 138 1.05 6.99 4.05
C THR A 138 2.34 7.14 3.24
N LYS A 139 3.49 6.85 3.83
CA LYS A 139 4.79 6.89 3.12
C LYS A 139 4.79 5.90 1.96
N GLU A 140 5.34 6.31 0.83
CA GLU A 140 5.55 5.46 -0.37
C GLU A 140 6.20 4.12 -0.02
N GLU A 141 7.22 4.13 0.87
CA GLU A 141 7.89 2.91 1.33
C GLU A 141 6.94 1.85 1.92
N ILE A 142 5.89 2.28 2.64
CA ILE A 142 4.92 1.35 3.22
C ILE A 142 3.90 0.95 2.15
N VAL A 143 3.45 1.89 1.33
CA VAL A 143 2.47 1.65 0.26
C VAL A 143 3.01 0.63 -0.75
N LYS A 144 4.22 0.80 -1.27
CA LYS A 144 4.80 -0.15 -2.25
C LYS A 144 4.91 -1.57 -1.69
N LEU A 145 5.29 -1.73 -0.41
CA LEU A 145 5.37 -3.04 0.22
C LEU A 145 3.98 -3.64 0.49
N SER A 146 3.02 -2.80 0.85
CA SER A 146 1.64 -3.23 1.06
C SER A 146 0.97 -3.66 -0.24
N GLU A 147 1.16 -2.92 -1.33
CA GLU A 147 0.66 -3.29 -2.67
C GLU A 147 1.33 -4.57 -3.18
N PHE A 148 2.65 -4.70 -2.99
CA PHE A 148 3.37 -5.95 -3.30
C PHE A 148 2.76 -7.14 -2.55
N HIS A 149 2.48 -6.97 -1.25
CA HIS A 149 1.83 -8.00 -0.44
C HIS A 149 0.39 -8.29 -0.87
N ARG A 150 -0.39 -7.26 -1.26
CA ARG A 150 -1.74 -7.43 -1.81
C ARG A 150 -1.71 -8.30 -3.07
N LEU A 151 -0.80 -8.04 -3.99
CA LEU A 151 -0.67 -8.82 -5.23
C LEU A 151 -0.29 -10.28 -4.95
N ILE A 152 0.60 -10.55 -3.98
CA ILE A 152 0.93 -11.93 -3.55
C ILE A 152 -0.33 -12.67 -3.05
N ARG A 153 -1.18 -12.00 -2.27
CA ARG A 153 -2.42 -12.61 -1.76
C ARG A 153 -3.41 -12.90 -2.86
N GLN A 154 -3.59 -11.97 -3.80
CA GLN A 154 -4.47 -12.16 -4.95
C GLN A 154 -4.03 -13.37 -5.79
N THR A 155 -2.74 -13.53 -6.05
CA THR A 155 -2.22 -14.67 -6.83
C THR A 155 -2.35 -16.00 -6.10
N SER A 156 -2.19 -16.00 -4.77
CA SER A 156 -2.37 -17.18 -3.92
C SER A 156 -3.83 -17.68 -3.90
N THR A 157 -4.81 -16.78 -4.01
CA THR A 157 -6.25 -17.13 -4.08
C THR A 157 -6.72 -17.63 -5.46
N ILE A 158 -5.92 -17.43 -6.51
CA ILE A 158 -6.26 -17.85 -7.89
C ILE A 158 -5.90 -19.33 -8.13
N GLY A 159 -5.19 -19.97 -7.19
CA GLY A 159 -4.71 -21.36 -7.27
C GLY A 159 -5.75 -22.47 -7.50
N GLU A 160 -7.06 -22.16 -7.52
CA GLU A 160 -8.13 -23.15 -7.79
C GLU A 160 -9.07 -22.79 -8.95
N ARG A 161 -8.97 -21.62 -9.58
CA ARG A 161 -9.81 -21.33 -10.76
C ARG A 161 -9.21 -22.00 -11.99
N LYS A 162 -9.88 -23.08 -12.41
CA LYS A 162 -9.64 -23.88 -13.63
C LYS A 162 -8.95 -23.05 -14.71
N ARG A 163 -7.76 -23.50 -15.09
CA ARG A 163 -7.00 -23.11 -16.29
C ARG A 163 -7.92 -23.08 -17.50
N THR A 164 -8.53 -21.93 -17.78
CA THR A 164 -9.06 -21.67 -19.10
C THR A 164 -7.86 -21.36 -19.95
N ILE A 165 -7.50 -22.31 -20.82
CA ILE A 165 -6.46 -22.14 -21.83
C ILE A 165 -6.82 -20.91 -22.66
N ARG A 166 -6.31 -19.73 -22.27
CA ARG A 166 -6.34 -18.55 -23.13
C ARG A 166 -5.36 -18.86 -24.27
N ARG A 167 -5.93 -18.94 -25.47
CA ARG A 167 -5.18 -19.15 -26.72
C ARG A 167 -4.00 -18.18 -26.78
N LYS A 168 -2.81 -18.72 -27.07
CA LYS A 168 -1.56 -18.01 -27.34
C LYS A 168 -1.83 -16.77 -28.20
N ALA A 169 -1.74 -15.59 -27.58
CA ALA A 169 -1.48 -14.37 -28.32
C ALA A 169 0.03 -14.33 -28.59
N SER A 170 0.38 -14.36 -29.87
CA SER A 170 1.75 -14.18 -30.35
C SER A 170 2.18 -12.72 -30.18
N ALA A 171 2.56 -12.36 -28.96
CA ALA A 171 3.39 -11.21 -28.64
C ALA A 171 4.04 -11.52 -27.30
N LYS A 172 5.34 -11.27 -27.18
CA LYS A 172 6.12 -11.46 -25.95
C LYS A 172 5.48 -10.60 -24.86
N GLU A 173 4.58 -11.17 -24.06
CA GLU A 173 3.81 -10.41 -23.07
C GLU A 173 4.79 -9.86 -22.03
N SER A 174 4.98 -8.55 -22.08
CA SER A 174 5.76 -7.81 -21.11
C SER A 174 5.00 -7.82 -19.80
N ALA A 175 5.69 -8.10 -18.68
CA ALA A 175 5.10 -8.05 -17.34
C ALA A 175 4.23 -6.79 -17.13
N PRO A 176 3.13 -6.88 -16.35
CA PRO A 176 2.20 -5.77 -16.13
C PRO A 176 2.93 -4.52 -15.64
N PRO A 177 2.56 -3.32 -16.14
CA PRO A 177 3.22 -2.08 -15.75
C PRO A 177 3.21 -1.83 -14.23
N SER A 178 2.11 -2.16 -13.56
CA SER A 178 1.98 -2.09 -12.09
C SER A 178 3.03 -2.91 -11.35
N VAL A 179 3.25 -4.15 -11.78
CA VAL A 179 4.25 -5.05 -11.19
C VAL A 179 5.67 -4.52 -11.46
N LYS A 180 5.95 -4.04 -12.67
CA LYS A 180 7.25 -3.42 -12.99
C LYS A 180 7.54 -2.20 -12.12
N VAL A 181 6.55 -1.31 -11.95
CA VAL A 181 6.70 -0.13 -11.08
C VAL A 181 6.97 -0.56 -9.64
N LEU A 182 6.27 -1.56 -9.10
CA LEU A 182 6.54 -2.05 -7.75
C LEU A 182 7.94 -2.64 -7.61
N LEU A 183 8.36 -3.51 -8.54
CA LEU A 183 9.70 -4.08 -8.55
C LEU A 183 10.77 -2.98 -8.62
N ASN A 184 10.57 -1.99 -9.50
CA ASN A 184 11.45 -0.82 -9.60
C ASN A 184 11.53 -0.08 -8.27
N ARG A 185 10.40 0.28 -7.67
CA ARG A 185 10.37 1.04 -6.41
C ARG A 185 10.92 0.27 -5.22
N ILE A 186 10.76 -1.05 -5.18
CA ILE A 186 11.24 -1.90 -4.08
C ILE A 186 12.75 -2.13 -4.16
N TYR A 187 13.25 -2.43 -5.36
CA TYR A 187 14.67 -2.76 -5.56
C TYR A 187 15.51 -1.56 -6.00
N SER A 188 14.88 -0.43 -6.34
CA SER A 188 15.55 0.82 -6.75
C SER A 188 16.56 0.62 -7.89
N GLY A 189 16.27 -0.31 -8.81
CA GLY A 189 17.17 -0.67 -9.90
C GLY A 189 18.23 -1.73 -9.59
N HIS A 190 18.39 -2.12 -8.33
CA HIS A 190 19.35 -3.15 -7.93
C HIS A 190 18.92 -4.53 -8.44
N CYS A 191 19.82 -5.19 -9.16
CA CYS A 191 19.62 -6.57 -9.58
C CYS A 191 19.39 -7.48 -8.37
N GLN A 192 18.32 -8.26 -8.38
CA GLN A 192 18.01 -9.19 -7.29
C GLN A 192 19.05 -10.31 -7.11
N ILE A 193 19.98 -10.50 -8.05
CA ILE A 193 20.96 -11.59 -8.02
C ILE A 193 22.36 -11.10 -7.67
N CYS A 194 22.82 -10.03 -8.32
CA CYS A 194 24.20 -9.56 -8.19
C CYS A 194 24.31 -8.12 -7.66
N ASP A 195 23.19 -7.48 -7.31
CA ASP A 195 23.11 -6.11 -6.81
C ASP A 195 23.62 -5.00 -7.75
N PHE A 196 24.08 -5.36 -8.96
CA PHE A 196 24.52 -4.38 -9.97
C PHE A 196 23.35 -3.52 -10.47
N TRP A 197 23.62 -2.23 -10.66
CA TRP A 197 22.67 -1.24 -11.17
C TRP A 197 23.37 -0.05 -11.82
N PHE A 198 22.64 0.69 -12.64
CA PHE A 198 23.07 1.98 -13.20
C PHE A 198 21.85 2.81 -13.62
N LEU A 199 22.06 4.10 -13.87
CA LEU A 199 21.02 5.00 -14.37
C LEU A 199 21.06 5.09 -15.90
N LYS A 200 19.87 5.07 -16.51
CA LYS A 200 19.67 5.46 -17.91
C LYS A 200 19.91 6.97 -18.10
N LYS A 201 19.94 7.42 -19.36
CA LYS A 201 20.05 8.85 -19.72
C LYS A 201 18.94 9.72 -19.11
N ASP A 202 17.75 9.17 -18.91
CA ASP A 202 16.60 9.81 -18.28
C ASP A 202 16.70 9.86 -16.74
N LYS A 203 17.82 9.44 -16.15
CA LYS A 203 18.09 9.32 -14.71
C LYS A 203 17.24 8.28 -13.99
N ASN A 204 16.47 7.45 -14.69
CA ASN A 204 15.78 6.31 -14.09
C ASN A 204 16.73 5.10 -14.02
N PRO A 205 16.63 4.27 -12.97
CA PRO A 205 17.39 3.02 -12.91
C PRO A 205 17.07 2.09 -14.09
N TYR A 206 18.08 1.38 -14.57
CA TYR A 206 17.91 0.32 -15.56
C TYR A 206 17.83 -1.05 -14.89
N PHE A 207 16.79 -1.82 -15.25
CA PHE A 207 16.71 -3.25 -15.00
C PHE A 207 15.81 -3.89 -16.08
N GLU A 208 15.93 -5.20 -16.22
CA GLU A 208 15.07 -6.02 -17.07
C GLU A 208 14.21 -6.90 -16.18
N THR A 209 12.94 -7.09 -16.56
CA THR A 209 12.07 -8.04 -15.87
C THR A 209 12.25 -9.41 -16.50
N HIS A 210 12.57 -10.41 -15.67
CA HIS A 210 12.77 -11.78 -16.09
C HIS A 210 11.68 -12.69 -15.51
N HIS A 211 11.01 -13.45 -16.38
CA HIS A 211 10.11 -14.54 -15.98
C HIS A 211 10.91 -15.78 -15.60
N ILE A 212 10.78 -16.20 -14.35
CA ILE A 212 11.41 -17.42 -13.81
C ILE A 212 10.93 -18.65 -14.59
N ASN A 213 9.62 -18.72 -14.86
CA ASN A 213 9.01 -19.69 -15.75
C ASN A 213 8.20 -18.97 -16.84
N PRO A 214 8.68 -18.97 -18.10
CA PRO A 214 8.01 -18.32 -19.22
C PRO A 214 6.62 -18.89 -19.58
N GLU A 215 6.31 -20.11 -19.15
CA GLU A 215 5.02 -20.77 -19.43
C GLU A 215 3.95 -20.45 -18.37
N LYS A 216 4.29 -19.65 -17.36
CA LYS A 216 3.39 -19.23 -16.30
C LYS A 216 3.02 -17.76 -16.45
N ASP A 217 1.85 -17.41 -15.92
CA ASP A 217 1.34 -16.05 -15.90
C ASP A 217 2.27 -15.07 -15.16
N ASP A 218 2.02 -13.78 -15.37
CA ASP A 218 2.81 -12.66 -14.84
C ASP A 218 2.54 -12.35 -13.36
N TYR A 219 2.37 -13.38 -12.53
CA TYR A 219 2.25 -13.17 -11.09
C TYR A 219 3.60 -12.79 -10.50
N ILE A 220 3.58 -12.00 -9.43
CA ILE A 220 4.78 -11.33 -8.90
C ILE A 220 5.87 -12.32 -8.44
N GLN A 221 5.50 -13.50 -7.94
CA GLN A 221 6.46 -14.54 -7.56
C GLN A 221 7.13 -15.24 -8.77
N ASN A 222 6.64 -15.04 -10.00
CA ASN A 222 7.24 -15.54 -11.24
C ASN A 222 8.20 -14.52 -11.89
N LEU A 223 8.33 -13.32 -11.33
CA LEU A 223 9.07 -12.22 -11.94
C LEU A 223 10.26 -11.81 -11.09
N LEU A 224 11.36 -11.46 -11.76
CA LEU A 224 12.57 -10.90 -11.15
C LEU A 224 12.97 -9.60 -11.84
N ALA A 225 13.43 -8.63 -11.06
CA ALA A 225 14.17 -7.47 -11.54
C ALA A 225 15.67 -7.78 -11.56
N VAL A 226 16.26 -7.82 -12.76
CA VAL A 226 17.65 -8.23 -12.97
C VAL A 226 18.39 -7.26 -13.89
N CYS A 227 19.73 -7.22 -13.79
CA CYS A 227 20.54 -6.51 -14.79
C CYS A 227 20.64 -7.34 -16.09
N GLY A 228 21.01 -6.69 -17.20
CA GLY A 228 21.14 -7.37 -18.50
C GLY A 228 22.11 -8.55 -18.51
N ASN A 229 23.16 -8.52 -17.67
CA ASN A 229 24.09 -9.65 -17.55
C ASN A 229 23.45 -10.87 -16.88
N CYS A 230 22.70 -10.67 -15.79
CA CYS A 230 21.97 -11.76 -15.13
C CYS A 230 20.81 -12.26 -16.02
N HIS A 231 20.13 -11.36 -16.73
CA HIS A 231 19.08 -11.74 -17.66
C HIS A 231 19.61 -12.62 -18.80
N ASN A 232 20.76 -12.26 -19.40
CA ASN A 232 21.41 -13.10 -20.40
C ASN A 232 21.91 -14.43 -19.84
N GLN A 233 22.38 -14.47 -18.59
CA GLN A 233 22.75 -15.74 -17.95
C GLN A 233 21.54 -16.68 -17.82
N PHE A 234 20.35 -16.19 -17.48
CA PHE A 234 19.14 -17.02 -17.49
C PHE A 234 18.82 -17.63 -18.87
N ARG A 235 19.19 -16.94 -19.95
CA ARG A 235 18.91 -17.39 -21.32
C ARG A 235 19.95 -18.35 -21.88
N TYR A 236 21.22 -18.14 -21.56
CA TYR A 236 22.33 -18.76 -22.28
C TYR A 236 23.22 -19.67 -21.42
N SER A 237 23.11 -19.62 -20.09
CA SER A 237 23.89 -20.50 -19.19
C SER A 237 23.12 -21.78 -18.83
N ASN A 238 23.81 -22.73 -18.19
CA ASN A 238 23.13 -23.83 -17.53
C ASN A 238 22.52 -23.33 -16.21
N VAL A 239 21.19 -23.24 -16.16
CA VAL A 239 20.47 -22.64 -15.03
C VAL A 239 19.84 -23.72 -14.15
N ARG A 240 20.16 -23.69 -12.86
CA ARG A 240 19.40 -24.40 -11.82
C ARG A 240 18.85 -23.41 -10.81
N GLN A 241 17.67 -23.68 -10.25
CA GLN A 241 16.98 -22.78 -9.33
C GLN A 241 16.56 -23.55 -8.07
N GLU A 242 16.62 -22.89 -6.92
CA GLU A 242 16.11 -23.43 -5.65
C GLU A 242 15.07 -22.48 -5.06
N PHE A 243 13.98 -23.06 -4.57
CA PHE A 243 12.83 -22.33 -4.05
C PHE A 243 12.67 -22.52 -2.55
N LYS A 244 12.28 -21.45 -1.86
CA LYS A 244 11.88 -21.45 -0.44
C LYS A 244 10.54 -20.76 -0.35
N GLU A 245 9.55 -21.43 0.24
CA GLU A 245 8.20 -20.86 0.49
C GLU A 245 7.54 -20.27 -0.78
N GLY A 246 7.77 -20.91 -1.94
CA GLY A 246 7.21 -20.47 -3.23
C GLY A 246 8.01 -19.36 -3.93
N TRP A 247 9.09 -18.86 -3.35
CA TRP A 247 9.98 -17.86 -3.94
C TRP A 247 11.31 -18.46 -4.34
N ILE A 248 11.89 -18.03 -5.46
CA ILE A 248 13.27 -18.39 -5.79
C ILE A 248 14.20 -17.77 -4.74
N SER A 249 15.01 -18.63 -4.13
CA SER A 249 15.94 -18.28 -3.04
C SER A 249 17.39 -18.33 -3.50
N LYS A 250 17.72 -19.23 -4.43
CA LYS A 250 19.05 -19.31 -5.06
C LYS A 250 18.93 -19.60 -6.54
N VAL A 251 19.88 -19.07 -7.30
CA VAL A 251 20.09 -19.39 -8.70
C VAL A 251 21.52 -19.82 -8.93
N PHE A 252 21.69 -20.83 -9.77
CA PHE A 252 22.97 -21.38 -10.18
C PHE A 252 23.14 -21.06 -11.66
N PHE A 253 24.21 -20.34 -11.99
CA PHE A 253 24.63 -20.09 -13.37
C PHE A 253 25.92 -20.86 -13.62
N ASN A 254 25.80 -21.97 -14.34
CA ASN A 254 26.85 -22.99 -14.41
C ASN A 254 27.23 -23.44 -12.99
N ASP A 255 28.50 -23.29 -12.60
CA ASP A 255 29.01 -23.70 -11.28
C ASP A 255 28.93 -22.59 -10.22
N ARG A 256 28.46 -21.39 -10.58
CA ARG A 256 28.37 -20.25 -9.66
C ARG A 256 27.00 -20.17 -9.00
N VAL A 257 27.00 -19.97 -7.69
CA VAL A 257 25.78 -19.85 -6.87
C VAL A 257 25.55 -18.41 -6.48
N PHE A 258 24.30 -17.96 -6.58
CA PHE A 258 23.87 -16.65 -6.13
C PHE A 258 22.63 -16.78 -5.25
N GLU A 259 22.62 -16.07 -4.13
CA GLU A 259 21.41 -15.88 -3.33
C GLU A 259 20.53 -14.81 -4.00
N VAL A 260 19.23 -15.05 -4.05
CA VAL A 260 18.29 -14.10 -4.62
C VAL A 260 17.76 -13.20 -3.53
N ASN A 261 17.98 -11.90 -3.68
CA ASN A 261 17.45 -10.84 -2.83
C ASN A 261 15.94 -10.73 -3.02
N GLN A 262 15.19 -11.44 -2.19
CA GLN A 262 13.74 -11.35 -2.11
C GLN A 262 13.32 -10.43 -0.96
N ILE A 263 12.50 -9.42 -1.26
CA ILE A 263 11.98 -8.49 -0.26
C ILE A 263 11.17 -9.21 0.83
N VAL A 264 10.50 -10.32 0.49
CA VAL A 264 9.66 -11.08 1.43
C VAL A 264 10.43 -11.73 2.57
N PHE A 265 11.72 -11.99 2.38
CA PHE A 265 12.57 -12.55 3.45
C PHE A 265 13.17 -11.47 4.37
N LYS A 266 12.83 -10.18 4.16
CA LYS A 266 13.31 -9.08 4.99
C LYS A 266 12.27 -8.71 6.06
N GLN A 267 12.72 -8.53 7.30
CA GLN A 267 11.87 -8.14 8.45
C GLN A 267 10.99 -6.91 8.20
N LYS A 268 11.49 -5.93 7.43
CA LYS A 268 10.73 -4.71 7.07
C LYS A 268 9.47 -5.01 6.26
N PHE A 269 9.44 -6.10 5.49
CA PHE A 269 8.28 -6.49 4.70
C PHE A 269 7.14 -6.98 5.60
N GLU A 270 7.43 -7.84 6.58
CA GLU A 270 6.44 -8.34 7.54
C GLU A 270 5.77 -7.22 8.34
N GLU A 271 6.53 -6.19 8.70
CA GLU A 271 6.01 -5.03 9.42
C GLU A 271 5.12 -4.13 8.55
N ALA A 272 5.40 -4.02 7.24
CA ALA A 272 4.63 -3.20 6.32
C ALA A 272 3.33 -3.88 5.90
N ALA A 273 3.37 -5.21 5.70
CA ALA A 273 2.23 -6.05 5.35
C ALA A 273 1.06 -5.98 6.36
N LYS A 274 1.34 -5.62 7.61
CA LYS A 274 0.35 -5.49 8.70
C LYS A 274 -0.30 -4.11 8.81
N LYS A 275 0.12 -3.10 8.03
CA LYS A 275 -0.14 -1.68 8.35
C LYS A 275 -1.21 -0.97 7.51
N ILE A 276 -1.52 -1.40 6.30
CA ILE A 276 -2.47 -0.66 5.43
C ILE A 276 -3.77 -1.44 5.20
N PHE A 277 -3.71 -2.77 5.13
CA PHE A 277 -4.89 -3.61 4.93
C PHE A 277 -4.95 -4.63 6.07
N ILE A 278 -5.75 -4.30 7.09
CA ILE A 278 -6.29 -5.32 8.00
C ILE A 278 -7.11 -6.28 7.13
#